data_AF-A0A7G2JWH5-F1
#
_entry.id   AF-A0A7G2JWH5-F1
#
_cell.length_a   1.000
_cell.length_b   1.000
_cell.length_c   1.000
_cell.angle_alpha   90.00
_cell.angle_beta   90.00
_cell.angle_gamma   90.00
#
_symmetry.space_group_name_H-M   'P 1'
#
loop_
_entity.id
_entity.type
_entity.pdbx_description
1 polymer ?
#
loop_
_entity_poly.entity_id
_entity_poly.type
_entity_poly.pdbx_seq_one_letter_code
_entity_poly.pdbx_strand_id
1 'polypeptide(L)'
;IIQLLMDHPSFNFNNPNRLRSLVGSFANHNLKAFHNVSGSGYRFLTDVLIRLNESNPQVAARLIEPLIRFSRFDAQRQTLMKRALERLSVVENLSKDLFEKIEKALQ
;
A
#
# COMPACT_ATOMS: atom_id res chain seq x y z
N ILE A 1 -6.10 10.63 11.29
CA ILE A 1 -5.43 9.98 12.47
C ILE A 1 -4.19 9.21 12.04
N ILE A 2 -4.26 8.23 11.14
CA ILE A 2 -3.07 7.41 10.80
C ILE A 2 -1.93 8.26 10.22
N GLN A 3 -2.23 9.19 9.31
CA GLN A 3 -1.23 10.14 8.81
C GLN A 3 -0.61 10.96 9.96
N LEU A 4 -1.41 11.44 10.92
CA LEU A 4 -0.90 12.15 12.11
C LEU A 4 0.00 11.26 12.99
N LEU A 5 -0.28 9.95 13.08
CA LEU A 5 0.55 9.02 13.82
C LEU A 5 1.89 8.74 13.14
N MET A 6 2.01 9.02 11.83
CA MET A 6 3.30 8.94 11.13
C MET A 6 4.23 10.10 11.49
N ASP A 7 3.69 11.20 12.02
CA ASP A 7 4.48 12.34 12.51
C ASP A 7 4.76 12.25 14.01
N HIS A 8 4.28 11.20 14.68
CA HIS A 8 4.48 11.02 16.11
C HIS A 8 5.96 10.72 16.43
N PRO A 9 6.56 11.29 17.51
CA PRO A 9 7.97 11.07 17.84
C PRO A 9 8.38 9.60 18.04
N SER A 10 7.44 8.76 18.46
CA SER A 10 7.68 7.30 18.61
C SER A 10 7.53 6.50 17.31
N PHE A 11 7.12 7.14 16.21
CA PHE A 11 7.05 6.53 14.90
C PHE A 11 8.34 6.81 14.13
N ASN A 12 8.90 5.76 13.54
CA ASN A 12 10.03 5.86 12.65
C ASN A 12 9.71 5.05 11.39
N PHE A 13 9.67 5.74 10.25
CA PHE A 13 9.35 5.12 8.96
C PHE A 13 10.37 4.06 8.54
N ASN A 14 11.64 4.24 8.93
CA ASN A 14 12.73 3.32 8.61
C ASN A 14 12.72 2.07 9.50
N ASN A 15 11.87 2.02 10.53
CA ASN A 15 11.73 0.85 11.39
C ASN A 15 10.60 -0.07 10.86
N PRO A 16 10.92 -1.25 10.29
CA PRO A 16 9.92 -2.13 9.69
C PRO A 16 8.84 -2.57 10.69
N ASN A 17 9.18 -2.72 11.96
CA ASN A 17 8.22 -3.12 12.99
C ASN A 17 7.20 -2.01 13.27
N ARG A 18 7.64 -0.75 13.37
CA ARG A 18 6.75 0.40 13.60
C ARG A 18 5.83 0.62 12.40
N LEU A 19 6.39 0.54 11.20
CA LEU A 19 5.63 0.65 9.96
C LEU A 19 4.59 -0.47 9.81
N ARG A 20 4.97 -1.73 10.07
CA ARG A 20 4.05 -2.86 10.03
C ARG A 20 2.93 -2.72 11.06
N SER A 21 3.26 -2.29 12.29
CA SER A 21 2.28 -2.10 13.35
C SER A 21 1.29 -0.99 13.07
N LEU A 22 1.68 0.07 12.36
CA LEU A 22 0.79 1.17 12.00
C LEU A 22 0.11 0.95 10.63
N VAL A 23 0.88 0.98 9.55
CA VAL A 23 0.39 0.92 8.17
C VAL A 23 -0.09 -0.49 7.84
N GLY A 24 0.70 -1.51 8.18
CA GLY A 24 0.33 -2.90 7.94
C GLY A 24 -0.93 -3.29 8.71
N SER A 25 -1.08 -2.83 9.95
CA SER A 25 -2.30 -3.06 10.74
C SER A 25 -3.52 -2.38 10.13
N PHE A 26 -3.38 -1.12 9.70
CA PHE A 26 -4.45 -0.40 8.99
C PHE A 26 -4.92 -1.14 7.74
N ALA A 27 -3.98 -1.53 6.87
CA ALA A 27 -4.32 -2.15 5.59
C ALA A 27 -4.92 -3.57 5.74
N ASN A 28 -4.47 -4.35 6.73
CA ASN A 28 -4.90 -5.75 6.88
C ASN A 28 -6.06 -5.94 7.87
N HIS A 29 -6.13 -5.16 8.95
CA HIS A 29 -7.11 -5.39 10.03
C HIS A 29 -8.25 -4.36 10.02
N ASN A 30 -8.05 -3.18 9.42
CA ASN A 30 -9.10 -2.16 9.32
C ASN A 30 -9.70 -2.11 7.92
N LEU A 31 -10.33 -3.21 7.51
CA LEU A 31 -10.89 -3.38 6.16
C LEU A 31 -11.92 -2.30 5.80
N LYS A 32 -12.74 -1.86 6.77
CA LYS A 32 -13.77 -0.82 6.55
C LYS A 32 -13.14 0.52 6.18
N ALA A 33 -12.06 0.91 6.85
CA ALA A 33 -11.38 2.18 6.57
C ALA A 33 -10.44 2.07 5.37
N PHE A 34 -9.77 0.94 5.19
CA PHE A 34 -8.89 0.71 4.04
C PHE A 34 -9.67 0.64 2.72
N HIS A 35 -10.75 -0.14 2.67
CA HIS A 35 -11.64 -0.27 1.52
C HIS A 35 -12.78 0.76 1.49
N ASN A 36 -12.52 1.97 2.01
CA ASN A 36 -13.48 3.06 1.93
C ASN A 36 -13.76 3.41 0.45
N VAL A 37 -15.03 3.67 0.12
CA VAL A 37 -15.47 3.96 -1.26
C VAL A 37 -14.86 5.22 -1.86
N SER A 38 -14.31 6.13 -1.03
CA SER A 38 -13.54 7.29 -1.50
C SER A 38 -12.15 6.91 -2.04
N GLY A 39 -11.67 5.69 -1.83
CA GLY A 39 -10.35 5.22 -2.22
C GLY A 39 -9.19 5.83 -1.41
N SER A 40 -9.47 6.51 -0.31
CA SER A 40 -8.45 7.17 0.53
C SER A 40 -7.43 6.19 1.11
N GLY A 41 -7.86 5.00 1.54
CA GLY A 41 -6.98 3.95 2.05
C GLY A 41 -6.00 3.44 0.99
N TYR A 42 -6.46 3.28 -0.25
CA TYR A 42 -5.62 2.84 -1.37
C TYR A 42 -4.58 3.91 -1.73
N ARG A 43 -5.00 5.18 -1.85
CA ARG A 43 -4.07 6.29 -2.12
C ARG A 43 -2.99 6.39 -1.04
N PHE A 44 -3.40 6.33 0.23
CA PHE A 44 -2.49 6.37 1.36
C PHE A 44 -1.44 5.23 1.30
N LEU A 45 -1.87 4.00 1.07
CA LEU A 45 -0.95 2.88 0.98
C LEU A 45 -0.03 3.00 -0.23
N THR A 46 -0.53 3.47 -1.39
CA THR A 46 0.31 3.75 -2.56
C THR A 46 1.41 4.76 -2.23
N ASP A 47 1.11 5.88 -1.57
CA ASP A 47 2.13 6.88 -1.20
C ASP A 47 3.20 6.29 -0.27
N VAL A 48 2.77 5.46 0.69
CA VAL A 48 3.69 4.74 1.58
C VAL A 48 4.57 3.75 0.80
N LEU A 49 3.99 3.00 -0.13
CA LEU A 49 4.73 2.02 -0.95
C LEU A 49 5.76 2.69 -1.85
N ILE A 50 5.45 3.86 -2.44
CA ILE A 50 6.41 4.64 -3.23
C ILE A 50 7.62 5.01 -2.37
N ARG A 51 7.40 5.52 -1.16
CA ARG A 51 8.49 5.87 -0.23
C ARG A 51 9.28 4.66 0.25
N LEU A 52 8.63 3.49 0.37
CA LEU A 52 9.31 2.25 0.75
C LEU A 52 10.05 1.60 -0.41
N ASN A 53 9.64 1.82 -1.65
CA ASN A 53 10.35 1.31 -2.81
C ASN A 53 11.81 1.78 -2.80
N GLU A 54 12.07 3.03 -2.42
CA GLU A 54 13.43 3.57 -2.33
C GLU A 54 14.19 3.10 -1.08
N SER A 55 13.51 3.07 0.08
CA SER A 55 14.16 2.83 1.38
C SER A 55 14.23 1.36 1.80
N ASN A 56 13.19 0.58 1.53
CA ASN A 56 13.10 -0.84 1.88
C ASN A 56 12.11 -1.62 0.99
N PRO A 57 12.55 -2.04 -0.23
CA PRO A 57 11.73 -2.79 -1.18
C PRO A 57 11.07 -4.04 -0.60
N GLN A 58 11.77 -4.77 0.28
CA GLN A 58 11.28 -6.01 0.86
C GLN A 58 10.05 -5.79 1.74
N VAL A 59 10.01 -4.67 2.47
CA VAL A 59 8.85 -4.31 3.28
C VAL A 59 7.71 -3.82 2.40
N ALA A 60 8.01 -3.06 1.33
CA ALA A 60 7.02 -2.66 0.35
C ALA A 60 6.31 -3.87 -0.29
N ALA A 61 7.08 -4.88 -0.71
CA ALA A 61 6.58 -6.11 -1.34
C ALA A 61 5.66 -6.95 -0.42
N ARG A 62 5.78 -6.79 0.90
CA ARG A 62 4.85 -7.39 1.88
C ARG A 62 3.62 -6.52 2.10
N LEU A 63 3.76 -5.20 2.12
CA LEU A 63 2.66 -4.27 2.38
C LEU A 63 1.72 -4.07 1.20
N ILE A 64 2.12 -4.41 -0.03
CA ILE A 64 1.26 -4.34 -1.22
C ILE A 64 0.17 -5.42 -1.27
N GLU A 65 0.26 -6.48 -0.46
CA GLU A 65 -0.67 -7.62 -0.51
C GLU A 65 -2.16 -7.26 -0.47
N PRO A 66 -2.63 -6.29 0.34
CA PRO A 66 -4.04 -5.91 0.36
C PRO A 66 -4.50 -5.26 -0.95
N LEU A 67 -3.61 -4.62 -1.72
CA LEU A 67 -3.95 -3.98 -3.00
C LEU A 67 -4.07 -4.97 -4.15
N ILE A 68 -3.27 -6.04 -4.17
CA ILE A 68 -3.31 -7.04 -5.25
C ILE A 68 -4.52 -7.98 -5.17
N ARG A 69 -5.16 -8.09 -4.01
CA ARG A 69 -6.34 -8.96 -3.81
C ARG A 69 -7.66 -8.28 -4.20
N PHE A 70 -7.64 -7.41 -5.20
CA PHE A 70 -8.80 -6.60 -5.58
C PHE A 70 -9.95 -7.42 -6.17
N SER A 71 -9.67 -8.57 -6.80
CA SER A 71 -10.68 -9.41 -7.48
C SER A 71 -11.84 -9.88 -6.61
N ARG A 72 -11.68 -9.83 -5.28
CA ARG A 72 -12.70 -10.21 -4.28
C ARG A 72 -13.68 -9.09 -3.92
N PHE A 73 -13.46 -7.87 -4.41
CA PHE A 73 -14.28 -6.70 -4.08
C PHE A 73 -15.23 -6.34 -5.23
N ASP A 74 -16.17 -5.42 -4.98
CA ASP A 74 -17.06 -4.89 -6.02
C ASP A 74 -16.30 -4.08 -7.08
N ALA A 75 -16.97 -3.83 -8.21
CA ALA A 75 -16.39 -3.14 -9.36
C ALA A 75 -15.80 -1.76 -9.01
N GLN A 76 -16.46 -0.97 -8.16
CA GLN A 76 -15.97 0.36 -7.78
C GLN A 76 -14.64 0.25 -7.03
N ARG A 77 -14.57 -0.64 -6.03
CA ARG A 77 -13.32 -0.88 -5.28
C ARG A 77 -12.23 -1.47 -6.15
N GLN A 78 -12.56 -2.41 -7.03
CA GLN A 78 -11.62 -2.97 -8.00
C GLN A 78 -10.98 -1.87 -8.85
N THR A 79 -11.78 -0.97 -9.44
CA THR A 79 -11.26 0.15 -10.23
C THR A 79 -10.32 1.03 -9.42
N LEU A 80 -10.67 1.34 -8.16
CA LEU A 80 -9.82 2.19 -7.31
C LEU A 80 -8.50 1.50 -6.92
N MET A 81 -8.51 0.19 -6.68
CA MET A 81 -7.31 -0.59 -6.37
C MET A 81 -6.42 -0.77 -7.60
N LYS A 82 -7.01 -1.03 -8.79
CA LYS A 82 -6.27 -1.09 -10.06
C LYS A 82 -5.58 0.24 -10.36
N ARG A 83 -6.27 1.38 -10.21
CA ARG A 83 -5.65 2.71 -10.34
C ARG A 83 -4.47 2.92 -9.39
N ALA A 84 -4.56 2.39 -8.17
CA ALA A 84 -3.47 2.45 -7.19
C ALA A 84 -2.26 1.61 -7.63
N LEU A 85 -2.49 0.44 -8.23
CA LEU A 85 -1.45 -0.43 -8.80
C LEU A 85 -0.84 0.17 -10.08
N GLU A 86 -1.65 0.72 -10.98
CA GLU A 86 -1.20 1.45 -12.18
C GLU A 86 -0.33 2.66 -11.82
N ARG A 87 -0.70 3.39 -10.75
CA ARG A 87 0.13 4.47 -10.22
C ARG A 87 1.48 3.96 -9.70
N LEU A 88 1.54 2.75 -9.14
CA LEU A 88 2.80 2.14 -8.69
C LEU A 88 3.64 1.63 -9.87
N SER A 89 3.03 1.12 -10.94
CA SER A 89 3.76 0.58 -12.08
C SER A 89 4.52 1.65 -12.88
N VAL A 90 4.11 2.91 -12.79
CA VAL A 90 4.80 4.05 -13.45
C VAL A 90 5.87 4.71 -12.57
N VAL A 91 6.12 4.19 -11.37
CA VAL A 91 7.17 4.72 -10.48
C VAL A 91 8.54 4.35 -11.05
N GLU A 92 9.40 5.36 -11.21
CA GLU A 92 10.78 5.14 -11.64
C GLU A 92 11.56 4.30 -10.61
N ASN A 93 12.46 3.45 -11.07
CA ASN A 93 13.25 2.55 -10.22
C ASN A 93 12.41 1.64 -9.32
N LEU A 94 11.24 1.20 -9.81
CA LEU A 94 10.44 0.21 -9.12
C LEU A 94 11.25 -1.07 -8.91
N SER A 95 11.33 -1.52 -7.66
CA SER A 95 12.00 -2.77 -7.31
C SER A 95 11.38 -3.96 -8.03
N LYS A 96 12.22 -4.92 -8.40
CA LYS A 96 11.81 -6.14 -9.11
C LYS A 96 10.68 -6.88 -8.38
N ASP A 97 10.77 -7.00 -7.06
CA ASP A 97 9.75 -7.67 -6.23
C ASP A 97 8.37 -6.98 -6.31
N LEU A 98 8.34 -5.65 -6.36
CA LEU A 98 7.08 -4.90 -6.52
C LEU A 98 6.57 -5.00 -7.95
N PHE A 99 7.45 -4.86 -8.94
CA PHE A 99 7.10 -4.97 -10.35
C PHE A 99 6.41 -6.32 -10.65
N GLU A 100 7.03 -7.43 -10.26
CA GLU A 100 6.46 -8.78 -10.48
C GLU A 100 5.09 -8.95 -9.81
N LYS A 101 4.90 -8.42 -8.59
CA LYS A 101 3.62 -8.47 -7.88
C LYS A 101 2.55 -7.62 -8.56
N ILE A 102 2.90 -6.44 -9.05
CA ILE A 102 1.97 -5.52 -9.71
C ILE A 102 1.57 -6.08 -11.07
N GLU A 103 2.54 -6.52 -11.88
CA GLU A 103 2.30 -7.10 -13.19
C GLU A 103 1.38 -8.32 -13.09
N LYS A 104 1.71 -9.26 -12.20
CA LYS A 104 0.88 -10.46 -11.96
C LYS A 104 -0.52 -10.13 -11.45
N ALA A 105 -0.69 -9.02 -10.73
CA ALA A 105 -2.00 -8.62 -10.24
C ALA A 105 -2.84 -7.92 -11.32
N LEU A 106 -2.22 -7.26 -12.31
CA LEU A 106 -2.92 -6.54 -13.37
C LEU A 106 -3.25 -7.41 -14.60
N GLN A 107 -2.59 -8.56 -14.74
CA GLN A 107 -2.95 -9.63 -15.68
C GLN A 107 -4.29 -10.29 -15.30
#